data_AF-A0A6L5GE07-F1
#
_entry.id   AF-A0A6L5GE07-F1
#
_cell.length_a   1.000
_cell.length_b   1.000
_cell.length_c   1.000
_cell.angle_alpha   90.00
_cell.angle_beta   90.00
_cell.angle_gamma   90.00
#
_symmetry.space_group_name_H-M   'P 1'
#
loop_
_entity.id
_entity.type
_entity.pdbx_description
1 polymer ?
#
loop_
_entity_poly.entity_id
_entity_poly.type
_entity_poly.pdbx_seq_one_letter_code
_entity_poly.pdbx_strand_id
1 'polypeptide(L)'
;MQPLRRKIAIKLGHQIHEHTLDLFVYWRYTSHYYLFDFHFTRPARGQRRFDLRCPACGKDLMLRLDSVERTKQIRKRYLTTALTGSAVVAATVALGGFVHLPLPGTVEAVVLIAFLLSLPVTPIAWWLWRIEDGIRLTDPTGKRRKGHWRAGSPRLSGA
;
A
#
# COMPACT_ATOMS: atom_id res chain seq x y z
N MET A 1 -2.23 8.17 -12.44
CA MET A 1 -1.81 6.82 -12.02
C MET A 1 -0.44 6.54 -12.64
N GLN A 2 0.50 5.90 -11.93
CA GLN A 2 1.74 5.47 -12.59
C GLN A 2 1.43 4.44 -13.69
N PRO A 3 2.01 4.59 -14.90
CA PRO A 3 1.75 3.67 -16.00
C PRO A 3 2.25 2.28 -15.63
N LEU A 4 1.36 1.28 -15.74
CA LEU A 4 1.70 -0.11 -15.48
C LEU A 4 2.60 -0.63 -16.61
N ARG A 5 3.89 -0.77 -16.33
CA ARG A 5 4.87 -1.26 -17.31
C ARG A 5 4.84 -2.78 -17.41
N ARG A 6 5.04 -3.29 -18.64
CA ARG A 6 5.12 -4.73 -18.93
C ARG A 6 6.43 -5.34 -18.43
N LYS A 7 7.54 -4.62 -18.55
CA LYS A 7 8.84 -4.95 -17.93
C LYS A 7 8.96 -4.17 -16.62
N ILE A 8 9.36 -4.83 -15.55
CA ILE A 8 9.54 -4.22 -14.23
C ILE A 8 10.92 -4.58 -13.71
N ALA A 9 11.63 -3.57 -13.20
CA ALA A 9 12.80 -3.75 -12.36
C ALA A 9 12.36 -3.74 -10.90
N ILE A 10 12.71 -4.78 -10.16
CA ILE A 10 12.30 -4.99 -8.77
C ILE A 10 13.57 -5.07 -7.95
N LYS A 11 13.70 -4.19 -6.97
CA LYS A 11 14.79 -4.23 -6.00
C LYS A 11 14.41 -5.13 -4.82
N LEU A 12 15.14 -6.21 -4.60
CA LEU A 12 15.06 -7.03 -3.40
C LEU A 12 15.98 -6.42 -2.34
N GLY A 13 15.39 -5.93 -1.26
CA GLY A 13 16.13 -5.58 -0.05
C GLY A 13 16.35 -6.80 0.84
N HIS A 14 17.56 -6.92 1.37
CA HIS A 14 17.94 -7.85 2.42
C HIS A 14 18.60 -7.08 3.56
N GLN A 15 18.10 -7.29 4.78
CA GLN A 15 18.56 -6.59 5.97
C GLN A 15 19.65 -7.41 6.62
N ILE A 16 20.82 -6.78 6.79
CA ILE A 16 22.02 -7.44 7.29
C ILE A 16 22.02 -7.34 8.81
N HIS A 17 22.03 -6.11 9.33
CA HIS A 17 22.08 -5.79 10.75
C HIS A 17 21.25 -4.56 11.09
N GLU A 18 20.67 -4.62 12.29
CA GLU A 18 20.07 -3.49 12.99
C GLU A 18 21.03 -3.12 14.12
N HIS A 19 21.56 -1.90 14.07
CA HIS A 19 22.26 -1.32 15.22
C HIS A 19 21.38 -0.21 15.78
N THR A 20 21.04 -0.36 17.05
CA THR A 20 20.39 0.68 17.85
C THR A 20 21.47 1.36 18.65
N LEU A 21 21.69 2.65 18.37
CA LEU A 21 22.50 3.51 19.23
C LEU A 21 21.53 4.20 20.19
N ASP A 22 21.57 3.79 21.46
CA ASP A 22 20.88 4.47 22.55
C ASP A 22 21.85 5.37 23.30
N LEU A 23 21.65 6.68 23.17
CA LEU A 23 22.15 7.68 24.11
C LEU A 23 20.95 8.12 24.95
N PHE A 24 21.14 8.39 26.24
CA PHE A 24 20.09 8.78 27.19
C PHE A 24 19.14 9.91 26.70
N VAL A 25 19.57 10.71 25.73
CA VAL A 25 18.84 11.86 25.17
C VAL A 25 18.49 11.68 23.69
N TYR A 26 18.97 10.60 23.06
CA TYR A 26 18.86 10.38 21.61
C TYR A 26 18.96 8.90 21.24
N TRP A 27 17.91 8.35 20.64
CA TRP A 27 18.01 7.07 19.94
C TRP A 27 18.32 7.31 18.46
N ARG A 28 19.09 6.40 17.84
CA ARG A 28 19.24 6.34 16.38
C ARG A 28 19.21 4.91 15.89
N TYR A 29 18.27 4.63 14.99
CA TYR A 29 18.18 3.37 14.27
C TYR A 29 19.01 3.45 12.99
N THR A 30 20.10 2.67 12.93
CA THR A 30 20.87 2.46 11.71
C THR A 30 20.64 1.04 11.21
N SER A 31 20.07 0.92 10.01
CA SER A 31 19.82 -0.37 9.36
C SER A 31 20.69 -0.45 8.11
N HIS A 32 21.52 -1.49 8.05
CA HIS A 32 22.34 -1.80 6.86
C HIS A 32 21.60 -2.83 6.00
N TYR A 33 21.52 -2.56 4.70
CA TYR A 33 20.79 -3.40 3.78
C TYR A 33 21.49 -3.54 2.43
N TYR A 34 21.40 -4.74 1.85
CA TYR A 34 21.76 -4.98 0.45
C TYR A 34 20.53 -4.83 -0.43
N LEU A 35 20.73 -4.24 -1.62
CA LEU A 35 19.73 -4.15 -2.67
C LEU A 35 20.19 -4.97 -3.87
N PHE A 36 19.32 -5.85 -4.35
CA PHE A 36 19.57 -6.66 -5.54
C PHE A 36 18.52 -6.37 -6.60
N ASP A 37 18.96 -6.08 -7.82
CA ASP A 37 18.07 -5.81 -8.94
C ASP A 37 17.64 -7.11 -9.64
N PHE A 38 16.34 -7.28 -9.80
CA PHE A 38 15.74 -8.37 -10.57
C PHE A 38 14.81 -7.83 -11.63
N HIS A 39 14.89 -8.39 -12.84
CA HIS A 39 14.07 -7.97 -13.97
C HIS A 39 13.03 -9.01 -14.31
N PHE A 40 11.76 -8.60 -14.34
CA PHE A 40 10.65 -9.48 -14.64
C PHE A 40 9.74 -8.90 -15.71
N THR A 41 9.10 -9.80 -16.46
CA THR A 41 8.02 -9.45 -17.38
C THR A 41 6.69 -9.84 -16.74
N ARG A 42 5.76 -8.87 -16.65
CA ARG A 42 4.40 -9.13 -16.15
C ARG A 42 3.72 -10.20 -17.00
N PRO A 43 2.96 -11.13 -16.39
CA PRO A 43 2.15 -12.06 -17.14
C PRO A 43 1.09 -11.32 -17.96
N ALA A 44 0.73 -11.87 -19.12
CA ALA A 44 -0.28 -11.27 -20.00
C ALA A 44 -1.67 -11.26 -19.33
N ARG A 45 -2.02 -12.32 -18.59
CA ARG A 45 -3.27 -12.45 -17.84
C ARG A 45 -3.04 -13.15 -16.50
N GLY A 46 -3.94 -12.91 -15.55
CA GLY A 46 -3.93 -13.59 -14.26
C GLY A 46 -2.78 -13.17 -13.34
N GLN A 47 -2.11 -14.15 -12.76
CA GLN A 47 -0.99 -14.00 -11.84
C GLN A 47 0.09 -15.04 -12.17
N ARG A 48 1.36 -14.72 -11.91
CA ARG A 48 2.48 -15.67 -12.03
C ARG A 48 3.36 -15.57 -10.80
N ARG A 49 3.85 -16.73 -10.34
CA ARG A 49 4.82 -16.83 -9.25
C ARG A 49 6.19 -17.09 -9.87
N PHE A 50 7.20 -16.45 -9.29
CA PHE A 50 8.59 -16.60 -9.67
C PHE A 50 9.36 -16.97 -8.41
N ASP A 51 10.12 -18.05 -8.50
CA ASP A 51 11.03 -18.43 -7.43
C ASP A 51 12.28 -17.56 -7.54
N LEU A 52 12.67 -17.02 -6.39
CA LEU A 52 13.79 -16.11 -6.22
C LEU A 52 14.67 -16.64 -5.13
N ARG A 53 15.98 -16.55 -5.32
CA ARG A 53 16.94 -16.84 -4.27
C ARG A 53 17.63 -15.56 -3.84
N CYS A 54 17.64 -15.27 -2.55
CA CYS A 54 18.32 -14.10 -2.02
C CYS A 54 19.85 -14.27 -2.17
N PRO A 55 20.56 -13.37 -2.88
CA PRO A 55 22.00 -13.54 -3.09
C PRO A 55 22.82 -13.41 -1.80
N ALA A 56 22.35 -12.64 -0.81
CA ALA A 56 23.07 -12.42 0.45
C ALA A 56 23.02 -13.61 1.41
N CYS A 57 21.88 -14.28 1.52
CA CYS A 57 21.67 -15.34 2.53
C CYS A 57 21.30 -16.70 1.93
N GLY A 58 21.23 -16.81 0.61
CA GLY A 58 20.92 -18.04 -0.11
C GLY A 58 19.50 -18.58 0.10
N LYS A 59 18.62 -17.84 0.77
CA LYS A 59 17.29 -18.33 1.12
C LYS A 59 16.28 -18.16 -0.03
N ASP A 60 15.38 -19.12 -0.16
CA ASP A 60 14.33 -19.09 -1.18
C ASP A 60 13.18 -18.14 -0.80
N LEU A 61 12.71 -17.41 -1.80
CA LEU A 61 11.67 -16.42 -1.76
C LEU A 61 10.76 -16.65 -2.95
N MET A 62 9.50 -16.28 -2.81
CA MET A 62 8.51 -16.38 -3.86
C MET A 62 7.99 -14.98 -4.19
N LEU A 63 8.16 -14.59 -5.45
CA LEU A 63 7.66 -13.34 -5.97
C LEU A 63 6.38 -13.60 -6.78
N ARG A 64 5.26 -13.07 -6.29
CA ARG A 64 4.00 -13.07 -7.02
C ARG A 64 3.88 -11.77 -7.81
N LEU A 65 3.74 -11.90 -9.13
CA LEU A 65 3.43 -10.82 -10.06
C LEU A 65 2.03 -10.99 -10.65
N ASP A 66 1.17 -9.99 -10.48
CA ASP A 66 -0.13 -9.90 -11.12
C ASP A 66 -0.02 -9.20 -12.49
N SER A 67 -0.86 -9.65 -13.42
CA SER A 67 -1.02 -9.02 -14.75
C SER A 67 -1.52 -7.58 -14.63
N VAL A 68 -1.29 -6.79 -15.67
CA VAL A 68 -1.77 -5.40 -15.76
C VAL A 68 -3.29 -5.33 -15.60
N GLU A 69 -4.00 -6.24 -16.27
CA GLU A 69 -5.46 -6.39 -16.21
C GLU A 69 -5.95 -6.56 -14.76
N ARG A 70 -5.35 -7.52 -14.05
CA ARG A 70 -5.72 -7.86 -12.68
C ARG A 70 -5.41 -6.71 -11.72
N THR A 71 -4.26 -6.06 -11.86
CA THR A 71 -3.92 -4.86 -11.07
C THR A 71 -4.95 -3.75 -11.30
N LYS A 72 -5.38 -3.50 -12.54
CA LYS A 72 -6.42 -2.50 -12.84
C LYS A 72 -7.76 -2.85 -12.19
N GLN A 73 -8.18 -4.11 -12.26
CA GLN A 73 -9.42 -4.57 -11.62
C GLN A 73 -9.39 -4.42 -10.10
N ILE A 74 -8.27 -4.78 -9.47
CA ILE A 74 -8.08 -4.62 -8.01
C ILE A 74 -8.13 -3.14 -7.63
N ARG A 75 -7.42 -2.27 -8.37
CA ARG A 75 -7.47 -0.81 -8.14
C ARG A 75 -8.87 -0.25 -8.31
N LYS A 76 -9.60 -0.67 -9.34
CA LYS A 76 -11.00 -0.26 -9.55
C LYS A 76 -11.86 -0.67 -8.37
N ARG A 77 -11.73 -1.91 -7.89
CA ARG A 77 -12.46 -2.41 -6.71
C ARG A 77 -12.16 -1.58 -5.46
N TYR A 78 -10.89 -1.33 -5.14
CA TYR A 78 -10.54 -0.49 -4.00
C TYR A 78 -11.10 0.92 -4.10
N LEU A 79 -11.01 1.53 -5.28
CA LEU A 79 -11.54 2.87 -5.51
C LEU A 79 -13.07 2.91 -5.42
N THR A 80 -13.76 1.89 -5.94
CA THR A 80 -15.22 1.77 -5.78
C THR A 80 -15.60 1.57 -4.33
N THR A 81 -14.91 0.71 -3.58
CA THR A 81 -15.20 0.46 -2.16
C THR A 81 -14.93 1.71 -1.31
N ALA A 82 -13.87 2.45 -1.63
CA ALA A 82 -13.58 3.73 -0.99
C ALA A 82 -14.72 4.72 -1.25
N LEU A 83 -15.13 4.91 -2.51
CA LEU A 83 -16.22 5.81 -2.89
C LEU A 83 -17.57 5.42 -2.29
N THR A 84 -17.93 4.12 -2.30
CA THR A 84 -19.18 3.66 -1.68
C THR A 84 -19.14 3.84 -0.17
N GLY A 85 -18.00 3.58 0.47
CA GLY A 85 -17.80 3.86 1.89
C GLY A 85 -18.01 5.35 2.19
N SER A 86 -17.40 6.24 1.41
CA SER A 86 -17.59 7.70 1.55
C SER A 86 -19.05 8.11 1.36
N ALA A 87 -19.72 7.56 0.36
CA ALA A 87 -21.12 7.86 0.07
C ALA A 87 -22.06 7.41 1.21
N VAL A 88 -21.83 6.22 1.78
CA VAL A 88 -22.62 5.73 2.93
C VAL A 88 -22.42 6.62 4.14
N VAL A 89 -21.18 6.99 4.46
CA VAL A 89 -20.93 7.88 5.61
C VAL A 89 -21.58 9.24 5.38
N ALA A 90 -21.45 9.81 4.17
CA ALA A 90 -22.10 11.08 3.81
C ALA A 90 -23.63 11.01 3.94
N ALA A 91 -24.25 9.93 3.47
CA ALA A 91 -25.69 9.70 3.60
C ALA A 91 -26.12 9.54 5.06
N THR A 92 -25.34 8.84 5.87
CA THR A 92 -25.64 8.61 7.30
C THR A 92 -25.59 9.92 8.07
N VAL A 93 -24.59 10.77 7.82
CA VAL A 93 -24.50 12.06 8.51
C VAL A 93 -25.54 13.06 7.99
N ALA A 94 -25.84 13.06 6.69
CA ALA A 94 -26.94 13.88 6.16
C ALA A 94 -28.27 13.51 6.83
N LEU A 95 -28.61 12.22 6.87
CA LEU A 95 -29.86 11.74 7.50
C LEU A 95 -29.87 11.99 9.02
N GLY A 96 -28.77 11.72 9.72
CA GLY A 96 -28.66 11.97 11.16
C GLY A 96 -28.73 13.45 11.53
N GLY A 97 -28.12 14.33 10.72
CA GLY A 97 -28.20 15.78 10.87
C GLY A 97 -29.60 16.33 10.63
N PHE A 98 -30.34 15.76 9.68
CA PHE A 98 -31.76 16.11 9.43
C PHE A 98 -32.69 15.69 10.57
N VAL A 99 -32.37 14.61 11.30
CA VAL A 99 -33.24 14.06 12.36
C VAL A 99 -32.96 14.66 13.74
N HIS A 100 -31.72 15.08 14.04
CA HIS A 100 -31.31 15.42 15.41
C HIS A 100 -30.93 16.88 15.69
N LEU A 101 -30.86 17.78 14.71
CA LEU A 101 -30.48 19.19 14.96
C LEU A 101 -31.49 20.19 14.37
N PRO A 102 -32.21 20.96 15.22
CA PRO A 102 -32.99 22.11 14.77
C PRO A 102 -32.04 23.30 14.60
N LEU A 103 -31.24 23.32 13.51
CA LEU A 103 -30.30 24.40 13.22
C LEU A 103 -30.81 25.27 12.06
N PRO A 104 -30.93 26.60 12.23
CA PRO A 104 -30.96 27.51 11.09
C PRO A 104 -29.58 27.46 10.40
N GLY A 105 -29.53 27.20 9.10
CA GLY A 105 -28.26 27.02 8.36
C GLY A 105 -27.89 25.58 8.01
N THR A 106 -28.87 24.67 7.87
CA THR A 106 -28.71 23.25 7.51
C THR A 106 -27.79 22.99 6.32
N VAL A 107 -27.71 23.89 5.34
CA VAL A 107 -26.82 23.76 4.19
C VAL A 107 -25.35 23.87 4.60
N GLU A 108 -24.98 24.78 5.51
CA GLU A 108 -23.60 24.98 5.95
C GLU A 108 -23.09 23.77 6.76
N ALA A 109 -23.94 23.20 7.61
CA ALA A 109 -23.63 21.98 8.36
C ALA A 109 -23.43 20.77 7.43
N VAL A 110 -24.29 20.60 6.42
CA VAL A 110 -24.15 19.52 5.42
C VAL A 110 -22.87 19.70 4.60
N VAL A 111 -22.53 20.93 4.21
CA VAL A 111 -21.29 21.25 3.48
C VAL A 111 -20.05 20.99 4.33
N LEU A 112 -20.06 21.41 5.61
CA LEU A 112 -18.94 21.18 6.54
C LEU A 112 -18.71 19.67 6.77
N ILE A 113 -19.79 18.91 6.94
CA ILE A 113 -19.72 17.47 7.11
C ILE A 113 -19.20 16.79 5.84
N ALA A 114 -19.72 17.16 4.66
CA ALA A 114 -19.22 16.64 3.39
C ALA A 114 -17.72 16.94 3.21
N PHE A 115 -17.29 18.15 3.60
CA PHE A 115 -15.88 18.54 3.60
C PHE A 115 -15.05 17.67 4.56
N LEU A 116 -15.48 17.50 5.82
CA LEU A 116 -14.80 16.67 6.81
C LEU A 116 -14.72 15.20 6.38
N LEU A 117 -15.73 14.69 5.69
CA LEU A 117 -15.74 13.32 5.16
C LEU A 117 -14.87 13.14 3.92
N SER A 118 -14.61 14.21 3.16
CA SER A 118 -13.68 14.18 2.02
C SER A 118 -12.20 14.14 2.45
N LEU A 119 -11.89 14.67 3.64
CA LEU A 119 -10.53 14.74 4.19
C LEU A 119 -9.85 13.37 4.39
N PRO A 120 -10.50 12.30 4.89
CA PRO A 120 -9.86 10.98 5.02
C PRO A 120 -9.80 10.21 3.69
N VAL A 121 -10.71 10.45 2.75
CA VAL A 121 -10.80 9.71 1.48
C VAL A 121 -9.63 10.05 0.57
N THR A 122 -9.27 11.33 0.51
CA THR A 122 -8.19 11.85 -0.33
C THR A 122 -6.81 11.23 0.00
N PRO A 123 -6.35 11.18 1.26
CA PRO A 123 -5.09 10.53 1.61
C PRO A 123 -5.14 9.01 1.44
N ILE A 124 -6.28 8.35 1.68
CA ILE A 124 -6.42 6.90 1.41
C ILE A 124 -6.30 6.62 -0.09
N ALA A 125 -7.01 7.38 -0.93
CA ALA A 125 -6.94 7.26 -2.38
C ALA A 125 -5.53 7.57 -2.90
N TRP A 126 -4.87 8.59 -2.35
CA TRP A 126 -3.49 8.93 -2.67
C TRP A 126 -2.49 7.85 -2.23
N TRP A 127 -2.67 7.27 -1.04
CA TRP A 127 -1.84 6.18 -0.54
C TRP A 127 -2.01 4.92 -1.40
N LEU A 128 -3.25 4.53 -1.71
CA LEU A 128 -3.56 3.43 -2.64
C LEU A 128 -3.00 3.69 -4.05
N TRP A 129 -2.99 4.96 -4.50
CA TRP A 129 -2.37 5.34 -5.77
C TRP A 129 -0.85 5.14 -5.76
N ARG A 130 -0.19 5.38 -4.62
CA ARG A 130 1.27 5.25 -4.43
C ARG A 130 1.72 3.80 -4.27
N ILE A 131 0.83 2.89 -3.89
CA ILE A 131 1.17 1.47 -3.78
C ILE A 131 1.10 0.82 -5.17
N GLU A 132 2.24 0.31 -5.63
CA GLU A 132 2.27 -0.57 -6.78
C GLU A 132 1.63 -1.92 -6.42
N ASP A 133 0.31 -1.98 -6.57
CA ASP A 133 -0.45 -3.21 -6.42
C ASP A 133 -0.07 -4.24 -7.47
N GLY A 134 0.20 -5.46 -7.02
CA GLY A 134 0.41 -6.62 -7.88
C GLY A 134 1.82 -7.20 -7.85
N ILE A 135 2.70 -6.74 -6.98
CA ILE A 135 3.98 -7.41 -6.71
C ILE A 135 4.05 -7.74 -5.22
N ARG A 136 4.12 -9.02 -4.88
CA ARG A 136 4.23 -9.47 -3.48
C ARG A 136 5.41 -10.41 -3.33
N LEU A 137 6.24 -10.14 -2.31
CA LEU A 137 7.33 -11.01 -1.90
C LEU A 137 6.89 -11.81 -0.67
N THR A 138 6.92 -13.12 -0.77
CA THR A 138 6.63 -14.06 0.32
C THR A 138 7.73 -15.12 0.39
N ASP A 139 7.68 -15.97 1.41
CA ASP A 139 8.41 -17.24 1.40
C ASP A 139 7.63 -18.31 0.60
N PRO A 140 8.21 -19.51 0.41
CA PRO A 140 7.52 -20.62 -0.26
C PRO A 140 6.23 -21.07 0.45
N THR A 141 6.12 -20.83 1.77
CA THR A 141 4.91 -21.11 2.56
C THR A 141 3.84 -20.03 2.41
N GLY A 142 4.12 -18.96 1.65
CA GLY A 142 3.21 -17.84 1.42
C GLY A 142 3.19 -16.78 2.53
N LYS A 143 4.06 -16.89 3.55
CA LYS A 143 4.18 -15.92 4.64
C LYS A 143 5.16 -14.80 4.28
N ARG A 144 5.00 -13.64 4.91
CA ARG A 144 6.00 -12.56 4.79
C ARG A 144 7.26 -12.97 5.55
N ARG A 145 8.42 -12.85 4.90
CA ARG A 145 9.69 -13.18 5.54
C ARG A 145 10.33 -11.95 6.18
N LYS A 146 10.64 -12.05 7.47
CA LYS A 146 11.41 -11.01 8.18
C LYS A 146 12.76 -10.77 7.49
N GLY A 147 13.21 -9.51 7.50
CA GLY A 147 14.46 -9.08 6.88
C GLY A 147 14.48 -9.02 5.34
N HIS A 148 13.37 -9.34 4.64
CA HIS A 148 13.31 -9.31 3.17
C HIS A 148 12.18 -8.41 2.67
N TRP A 149 12.41 -7.66 1.59
CA TRP A 149 11.40 -6.81 0.99
C TRP A 149 11.64 -6.46 -0.45
N ARG A 150 10.58 -5.93 -1.05
CA ARG A 150 10.65 -5.19 -2.28
C ARG A 150 10.93 -3.71 -2.00
N ALA A 151 12.10 -3.19 -2.37
CA ALA A 151 12.33 -1.75 -2.42
C ALA A 151 11.50 -1.14 -3.57
N GLY A 152 10.78 -0.05 -3.29
CA GLY A 152 9.69 0.48 -4.11
C GLY A 152 8.29 0.08 -3.65
N SER A 153 8.16 -0.86 -2.70
CA SER A 153 7.02 -0.83 -1.78
C SER A 153 7.34 0.18 -0.67
N PRO A 154 6.38 0.98 -0.19
CA PRO A 154 6.56 1.71 1.06
C PRO A 154 6.72 0.67 2.15
N ARG A 155 7.97 0.32 2.45
CA ARG A 155 8.29 -0.19 3.77
C ARG A 155 8.06 0.97 4.70
N LEU A 156 7.00 0.85 5.49
CA LEU A 156 6.97 1.16 6.92
C LEU A 156 8.27 1.83 7.39
N SER A 157 8.35 3.12 7.12
CA SER A 157 9.14 4.05 7.92
C SER A 157 8.24 4.42 9.08
N GLY A 158 8.42 3.76 10.21
CA GLY A 158 7.79 4.12 11.49
C GLY A 158 6.48 3.41 11.79
N ALA A 159 6.55 2.41 12.67
CA ALA A 159 5.88 2.37 13.98
C ALA A 159 6.30 1.07 14.66
#